data_AF-N6ULL7-F1
#
_entry.id   AF-N6ULL7-F1
#
_cell.length_a   1.000
_cell.length_b   1.000
_cell.length_c   1.000
_cell.angle_alpha   90.00
_cell.angle_beta   90.00
_cell.angle_gamma   90.00
#
_symmetry.space_group_name_H-M   'P 1'
#
loop_
_entity.id
_entity.type
_entity.pdbx_description
1 polymer ?
#
loop_
_entity_poly.entity_id
_entity_poly.type
_entity_poly.pdbx_seq_one_letter_code
_entity_poly.pdbx_strand_id
1 'polypeptide(L)'
;MTSATLTSVKIEGKGGNGEGSKGVWMESTGTMMISGGSISKVEKGVYATGAGRLVMTGVQISKVKMGVEATNGMLVIKGNSTITFNNGSGNYGVRVKNGVTMATLTSVTIAGTGSGEGSKGVIVGSEDVGATGTKMIMEEVRISNVAMGVEVTKGILAMKGGSIGFMGEYGVSLTKSTAALMGITIKGNNQGKEGVKLNGGMVDLYKTNIREVQKGMSVENGVVRMFEGEIGFMGNYGIGLSKSTAALKNVRITGPSNKGTGVIMQNGVGAVMMKEVNISKVGTGVEVMGGILAMKGGSIGFIGEYGVSLTKSTAALIGVKIEGNRTGKEGIKLNGGIIDLFRTNIRDVHKGMTITEGIVRMFGGEIGFKGNYGVYLDKGGAALKNVRMTYTGNNKTADFIKVRGGTVIAEDIIITSTTDNGQGVSVTNGGRVWLVGTDLKGVHKGVTITEGSVRMEGGEINFKGEYGVYFTRHKYNIT
;
A
#
# COMPACT_ATOMS: atom_id res chain seq x y z
N MET A 1 -36.46 3.77 37.33
CA MET A 1 -36.42 2.36 36.87
C MET A 1 -34.97 1.92 36.73
N THR A 2 -34.57 0.85 37.43
CA THR A 2 -33.21 0.30 37.39
C THR A 2 -32.98 -0.62 36.19
N SER A 3 -34.02 -1.29 35.70
CA SER A 3 -33.94 -2.11 34.47
C SER A 3 -35.27 -2.29 33.75
N ALA A 4 -35.22 -2.57 32.45
CA ALA A 4 -36.34 -3.01 31.61
C ALA A 4 -35.89 -4.18 30.71
N THR A 5 -36.77 -5.17 30.48
CA THR A 5 -36.45 -6.38 29.71
C THR A 5 -37.54 -6.65 28.67
N LEU A 6 -37.13 -6.90 27.42
CA LEU A 6 -37.98 -7.39 26.34
C LEU A 6 -37.44 -8.75 25.87
N THR A 7 -38.29 -9.77 25.87
CA THR A 7 -37.91 -11.14 25.46
C THR A 7 -38.85 -11.62 24.36
N SER A 8 -38.29 -11.96 23.19
CA SER A 8 -39.01 -12.51 22.03
C SER A 8 -40.19 -11.65 21.55
N VAL A 9 -40.11 -10.33 21.74
CA VAL A 9 -41.18 -9.38 21.38
C VAL A 9 -41.12 -9.05 19.88
N LYS A 10 -42.28 -9.02 19.21
CA LYS A 10 -42.44 -8.48 17.85
C LYS A 10 -42.87 -7.02 17.93
N ILE A 11 -42.07 -6.12 17.37
CA ILE A 11 -42.34 -4.67 17.26
C ILE A 11 -42.41 -4.30 15.78
N GLU A 12 -43.56 -3.79 15.34
CA GLU A 12 -43.82 -3.48 13.93
C GLU A 12 -44.56 -2.14 13.78
N GLY A 13 -43.97 -1.20 13.03
CA GLY A 13 -44.66 0.03 12.63
C GLY A 13 -45.69 -0.23 11.52
N LYS A 14 -46.88 0.36 11.63
CA LYS A 14 -48.00 0.13 10.69
C LYS A 14 -48.22 1.25 9.65
N GLY A 15 -47.41 2.32 9.63
CA GLY A 15 -47.53 3.47 8.71
C GLY A 15 -46.32 3.64 7.77
N GLY A 16 -46.55 4.09 6.54
CA GLY A 16 -45.55 4.24 5.47
C GLY A 16 -44.27 4.94 5.92
N ASN A 17 -43.13 4.25 5.79
CA ASN A 17 -41.76 4.66 6.11
C ASN A 17 -41.45 5.30 7.48
N GLY A 18 -42.46 5.43 8.37
CA GLY A 18 -42.29 5.68 9.80
C GLY A 18 -41.41 6.87 10.17
N GLU A 19 -41.46 7.97 9.42
CA GLU A 19 -40.64 9.16 9.71
C GLU A 19 -40.81 9.63 11.17
N GLY A 20 -39.70 9.79 11.90
CA GLY A 20 -39.66 10.07 13.34
C GLY A 20 -39.88 8.87 14.28
N SER A 21 -40.33 7.71 13.78
CA SER A 21 -40.68 6.56 14.61
C SER A 21 -39.47 5.75 15.10
N LYS A 22 -39.59 5.24 16.33
CA LYS A 22 -38.56 4.41 16.99
C LYS A 22 -39.21 3.11 17.42
N GLY A 23 -38.59 1.97 17.07
CA GLY A 23 -39.07 0.67 17.54
C GLY A 23 -38.89 0.53 19.06
N VAL A 24 -37.69 0.84 19.54
CA VAL A 24 -37.38 0.97 20.97
C VAL A 24 -36.70 2.31 21.22
N TRP A 25 -37.15 3.04 22.24
CA TRP A 25 -36.52 4.27 22.70
C TRP A 25 -36.14 4.15 24.17
N MET A 26 -34.83 4.26 24.47
CA MET A 26 -34.29 4.17 25.82
C MET A 26 -33.67 5.51 26.26
N GLU A 27 -34.28 6.14 27.25
CA GLU A 27 -33.75 7.38 27.89
C GLU A 27 -33.21 7.14 29.31
N SER A 28 -33.35 5.91 29.82
CA SER A 28 -33.00 5.55 31.20
C SER A 28 -31.49 5.53 31.45
N THR A 29 -31.10 5.80 32.70
CA THR A 29 -29.75 5.56 33.24
C THR A 29 -29.54 4.11 33.71
N GLY A 30 -30.61 3.29 33.74
CA GLY A 30 -30.57 1.88 34.11
C GLY A 30 -30.16 0.94 32.97
N THR A 31 -30.36 -0.37 33.16
CA THR A 31 -30.08 -1.38 32.11
C THR A 31 -31.33 -1.73 31.30
N MET A 32 -31.25 -1.68 29.96
CA MET A 32 -32.25 -2.27 29.09
C MET A 32 -31.72 -3.55 28.45
N MET A 33 -32.47 -4.65 28.55
CA MET A 33 -32.16 -5.92 27.89
C MET A 33 -33.20 -6.24 26.83
N ILE A 34 -32.76 -6.57 25.62
CA ILE A 34 -33.60 -7.04 24.52
C ILE A 34 -33.03 -8.37 24.06
N SER A 35 -33.80 -9.44 24.21
CA SER A 35 -33.37 -10.80 23.88
C SER A 35 -34.32 -11.44 22.90
N GLY A 36 -33.84 -11.80 21.70
CA GLY A 36 -34.67 -12.32 20.62
C GLY A 36 -35.65 -11.28 20.07
N GLY A 37 -36.67 -11.76 19.35
CA GLY A 37 -37.72 -10.92 18.80
C GLY A 37 -37.33 -10.20 17.51
N SER A 38 -38.25 -9.37 17.01
CA SER A 38 -38.05 -8.63 15.77
C SER A 38 -38.54 -7.18 15.87
N ILE A 39 -37.83 -6.28 15.20
CA ILE A 39 -38.17 -4.86 15.07
C ILE A 39 -38.21 -4.52 13.57
N SER A 40 -39.30 -3.92 13.09
CA SER A 40 -39.42 -3.58 11.67
C SER A 40 -40.36 -2.42 11.37
N LYS A 41 -40.22 -1.87 10.14
CA LYS A 41 -41.10 -0.82 9.57
C LYS A 41 -41.16 0.46 10.41
N VAL A 42 -40.03 0.83 11.00
CA VAL A 42 -39.83 2.09 11.75
C VAL A 42 -38.64 2.84 11.17
N GLU A 43 -38.49 4.12 11.49
CA GLU A 43 -37.33 4.88 11.04
C GLU A 43 -36.06 4.38 11.73
N LYS A 44 -36.04 4.36 13.07
CA LYS A 44 -34.95 3.79 13.88
C LYS A 44 -35.40 2.50 14.55
N GLY A 45 -34.67 1.40 14.36
CA GLY A 45 -34.93 0.15 15.06
C GLY A 45 -34.82 0.33 16.58
N VAL A 46 -33.65 0.78 17.05
CA VAL A 46 -33.41 1.09 18.47
C VAL A 46 -32.69 2.44 18.60
N TYR A 47 -33.19 3.30 19.48
CA TYR A 47 -32.63 4.61 19.78
C TYR A 47 -32.37 4.76 21.28
N ALA A 48 -31.11 4.81 21.69
CA ALA A 48 -30.70 4.93 23.08
C ALA A 48 -30.01 6.27 23.34
N THR A 49 -30.64 7.10 24.16
CA THR A 49 -30.13 8.44 24.53
C THR A 49 -29.72 8.56 26.00
N GLY A 50 -30.19 7.63 26.84
CA GLY A 50 -29.85 7.60 28.26
C GLY A 50 -28.40 7.18 28.53
N ALA A 51 -27.88 7.57 29.70
CA ALA A 51 -26.53 7.19 30.13
C ALA A 51 -26.40 5.72 30.61
N GLY A 52 -27.49 4.94 30.50
CA GLY A 52 -27.56 3.56 30.94
C GLY A 52 -26.88 2.55 30.02
N ARG A 53 -27.19 1.27 30.24
CA ARG A 53 -26.62 0.15 29.47
C ARG A 53 -27.68 -0.54 28.63
N LEU A 54 -27.53 -0.52 27.31
CA LEU A 54 -28.37 -1.27 26.38
C LEU A 54 -27.68 -2.58 25.99
N VAL A 55 -28.36 -3.71 26.17
CA VAL A 55 -27.90 -5.04 25.75
C VAL A 55 -28.92 -5.66 24.80
N MET A 56 -28.49 -6.02 23.60
CA MET A 56 -29.28 -6.70 22.59
C MET A 56 -28.65 -8.06 22.28
N THR A 57 -29.43 -9.15 22.38
CA THR A 57 -28.96 -10.52 22.11
C THR A 57 -29.91 -11.22 21.14
N GLY A 58 -29.42 -11.68 19.99
CA GLY A 58 -30.22 -12.42 18.99
C GLY A 58 -31.40 -11.64 18.39
N VAL A 59 -31.32 -10.32 18.34
CA VAL A 59 -32.41 -9.45 17.86
C VAL A 59 -32.37 -9.34 16.34
N GLN A 60 -33.54 -9.39 15.69
CA GLN A 60 -33.69 -9.22 14.24
C GLN A 60 -34.30 -7.85 13.90
N ILE A 61 -33.52 -6.96 13.29
CA ILE A 61 -33.99 -5.65 12.81
C ILE A 61 -34.07 -5.71 11.28
N SER A 62 -35.20 -5.30 10.70
CA SER A 62 -35.38 -5.31 9.24
C SER A 62 -36.32 -4.21 8.76
N LYS A 63 -36.20 -3.80 7.49
CA LYS A 63 -37.09 -2.79 6.87
C LYS A 63 -37.15 -1.49 7.66
N VAL A 64 -36.01 -1.07 8.23
CA VAL A 64 -35.83 0.21 8.91
C VAL A 64 -34.98 1.13 8.05
N LYS A 65 -35.05 2.45 8.24
CA LYS A 65 -34.06 3.34 7.60
C LYS A 65 -32.72 3.27 8.36
N MET A 66 -32.75 3.23 9.69
CA MET A 66 -31.58 3.15 10.57
C MET A 66 -31.73 2.03 11.59
N GLY A 67 -30.68 1.24 11.79
CA GLY A 67 -30.70 0.09 12.71
C GLY A 67 -30.70 0.51 14.17
N VAL A 68 -29.51 0.75 14.72
CA VAL A 68 -29.31 1.09 16.14
C VAL A 68 -28.50 2.38 16.26
N GLU A 69 -29.01 3.34 17.03
CA GLU A 69 -28.25 4.54 17.40
C GLU A 69 -28.16 4.68 18.91
N ALA A 70 -26.93 4.77 19.42
CA ALA A 70 -26.64 5.08 20.82
C ALA A 70 -25.90 6.43 20.90
N THR A 71 -26.41 7.33 21.73
CA THR A 71 -25.80 8.65 21.92
C THR A 71 -25.04 8.77 23.23
N ASN A 72 -25.40 7.99 24.25
CA ASN A 72 -24.77 7.97 25.57
C ASN A 72 -24.68 6.55 26.13
N GLY A 73 -23.94 6.39 27.23
CA GLY A 73 -23.95 5.17 28.05
C GLY A 73 -23.10 4.05 27.47
N MET A 74 -23.61 2.81 27.51
CA MET A 74 -22.96 1.61 26.98
C MET A 74 -23.90 0.84 26.04
N LEU A 75 -23.36 0.36 24.92
CA LEU A 75 -24.09 -0.46 23.94
C LEU A 75 -23.44 -1.84 23.79
N VAL A 76 -24.22 -2.90 23.90
CA VAL A 76 -23.78 -4.27 23.59
C VAL A 76 -24.79 -4.90 22.65
N ILE A 77 -24.35 -5.37 21.48
CA ILE A 77 -25.15 -6.18 20.54
C ILE A 77 -24.42 -7.49 20.30
N LYS A 78 -25.10 -8.61 20.53
CA LYS A 78 -24.47 -9.93 20.44
C LYS A 78 -25.43 -11.03 19.98
N GLY A 79 -24.90 -12.24 19.90
CA GLY A 79 -25.69 -13.47 19.77
C GLY A 79 -26.37 -13.62 18.41
N ASN A 80 -25.64 -13.39 17.31
CA ASN A 80 -26.17 -13.52 15.94
C ASN A 80 -27.34 -12.58 15.65
N SER A 81 -27.32 -11.38 16.23
CA SER A 81 -28.27 -10.33 15.88
C SER A 81 -28.07 -9.93 14.41
N THR A 82 -29.17 -9.71 13.69
CA THR A 82 -29.15 -9.23 12.29
C THR A 82 -29.76 -7.85 12.23
N ILE A 83 -29.08 -6.93 11.57
CA ILE A 83 -29.53 -5.56 11.34
C ILE A 83 -29.56 -5.33 9.83
N THR A 84 -30.75 -5.39 9.25
CA THR A 84 -30.98 -5.05 7.85
C THR A 84 -31.71 -3.73 7.75
N PHE A 85 -31.17 -2.81 6.94
CA PHE A 85 -31.68 -1.45 6.84
C PHE A 85 -31.71 -0.97 5.39
N ASN A 86 -32.60 -0.04 5.11
CA ASN A 86 -32.81 0.51 3.78
C ASN A 86 -31.64 1.43 3.42
N ASN A 87 -31.10 1.27 2.21
CA ASN A 87 -30.08 2.18 1.70
C ASN A 87 -30.64 3.58 1.46
N GLY A 88 -29.75 4.56 1.37
CA GLY A 88 -30.11 5.98 1.27
C GLY A 88 -29.13 6.87 2.03
N SER A 89 -29.07 8.14 1.62
CA SER A 89 -28.21 9.13 2.26
C SER A 89 -28.53 9.28 3.75
N GLY A 90 -27.51 9.21 4.60
CA GLY A 90 -27.64 9.35 6.06
C GLY A 90 -28.11 8.09 6.78
N ASN A 91 -28.47 7.02 6.07
CA ASN A 91 -28.89 5.76 6.67
C ASN A 91 -27.69 4.93 7.14
N TYR A 92 -27.89 4.19 8.24
CA TYR A 92 -26.84 3.38 8.82
C TYR A 92 -27.35 2.12 9.54
N GLY A 93 -26.47 1.13 9.67
CA GLY A 93 -26.72 -0.06 10.48
C GLY A 93 -26.58 0.23 11.97
N VAL A 94 -25.41 0.69 12.40
CA VAL A 94 -25.14 1.06 13.79
C VAL A 94 -24.42 2.40 13.87
N ARG A 95 -24.90 3.31 14.72
CA ARG A 95 -24.27 4.60 14.99
C ARG A 95 -24.02 4.77 16.48
N VAL A 96 -22.82 5.18 16.82
CA VAL A 96 -22.38 5.40 18.19
C VAL A 96 -21.77 6.80 18.27
N LYS A 97 -22.36 7.70 19.06
CA LYS A 97 -21.84 9.08 19.24
C LYS A 97 -20.91 9.18 20.44
N ASN A 98 -20.24 10.32 20.57
CA ASN A 98 -19.18 10.56 21.55
C ASN A 98 -19.57 10.42 23.03
N GLY A 99 -20.86 10.54 23.37
CA GLY A 99 -21.33 10.31 24.74
C GLY A 99 -21.34 8.84 25.16
N VAL A 100 -21.18 7.92 24.20
CA VAL A 100 -21.06 6.49 24.48
C VAL A 100 -19.63 6.20 24.93
N THR A 101 -19.52 5.60 26.12
CA THR A 101 -18.24 5.21 26.72
C THR A 101 -17.64 4.00 26.02
N MET A 102 -18.47 2.99 25.72
CA MET A 102 -18.08 1.78 25.03
C MET A 102 -19.25 1.18 24.26
N ALA A 103 -18.99 0.75 23.03
CA ALA A 103 -19.88 -0.08 22.24
C ALA A 103 -19.20 -1.41 21.88
N THR A 104 -19.93 -2.52 21.98
CA THR A 104 -19.44 -3.86 21.66
C THR A 104 -20.42 -4.57 20.74
N LEU A 105 -19.94 -5.04 19.59
CA LEU A 105 -20.66 -5.90 18.66
C LEU A 105 -19.95 -7.25 18.57
N THR A 106 -20.64 -8.34 18.88
CA THR A 106 -20.08 -9.69 18.80
C THR A 106 -20.98 -10.61 18.00
N SER A 107 -20.46 -11.16 16.89
CA SER A 107 -21.22 -12.01 15.97
C SER A 107 -22.50 -11.32 15.48
N VAL A 108 -22.34 -10.16 14.86
CA VAL A 108 -23.46 -9.34 14.35
C VAL A 108 -23.39 -9.26 12.84
N THR A 109 -24.52 -9.40 12.16
CA THR A 109 -24.64 -9.16 10.72
C THR A 109 -25.33 -7.81 10.50
N ILE A 110 -24.69 -6.93 9.73
CA ILE A 110 -25.19 -5.61 9.37
C ILE A 110 -25.24 -5.52 7.84
N ALA A 111 -26.41 -5.31 7.26
CA ALA A 111 -26.57 -5.30 5.81
C ALA A 111 -27.51 -4.19 5.33
N GLY A 112 -27.05 -3.40 4.37
CA GLY A 112 -27.93 -2.51 3.61
C GLY A 112 -28.78 -3.31 2.59
N THR A 113 -29.89 -2.74 2.12
CA THR A 113 -30.75 -3.35 1.08
C THR A 113 -30.50 -2.76 -0.30
N GLY A 114 -30.14 -3.57 -1.31
CA GLY A 114 -29.90 -3.08 -2.68
C GLY A 114 -28.44 -2.67 -2.92
N SER A 115 -28.22 -1.60 -3.69
CA SER A 115 -26.90 -1.21 -4.24
C SER A 115 -25.90 -0.61 -3.24
N GLY A 116 -26.25 -0.47 -1.97
CA GLY A 116 -25.43 0.18 -0.94
C GLY A 116 -25.42 1.71 -0.98
N GLU A 117 -25.99 2.35 -2.00
CA GLU A 117 -25.81 3.78 -2.25
C GLU A 117 -26.19 4.67 -1.04
N GLY A 118 -25.33 5.65 -0.75
CA GLY A 118 -25.52 6.65 0.32
C GLY A 118 -25.41 6.14 1.76
N SER A 119 -25.29 4.83 1.98
CA SER A 119 -25.43 4.20 3.29
C SER A 119 -24.10 3.86 3.97
N LYS A 120 -24.13 3.74 5.32
CA LYS A 120 -22.97 3.36 6.13
C LYS A 120 -23.26 2.13 6.98
N GLY A 121 -22.33 1.19 7.11
CA GLY A 121 -22.49 0.03 8.00
C GLY A 121 -22.46 0.44 9.46
N VAL A 122 -21.29 0.91 9.90
CA VAL A 122 -21.03 1.34 11.28
C VAL A 122 -20.43 2.74 11.30
N ILE A 123 -20.92 3.60 12.21
CA ILE A 123 -20.42 4.95 12.44
C ILE A 123 -20.02 5.08 13.91
N VAL A 124 -18.79 5.54 14.17
CA VAL A 124 -18.27 5.82 15.50
C VAL A 124 -17.81 7.27 15.57
N GLY A 125 -18.35 8.01 16.53
CA GLY A 125 -18.00 9.39 16.82
C GLY A 125 -19.06 10.42 16.38
N SER A 126 -18.71 11.70 16.50
CA SER A 126 -19.47 12.83 15.95
C SER A 126 -18.55 13.88 15.35
N GLU A 127 -19.13 14.80 14.59
CA GLU A 127 -18.41 15.95 13.99
C GLU A 127 -17.99 16.99 15.06
N ASP A 128 -18.42 16.84 16.31
CA ASP A 128 -18.18 17.83 17.36
C ASP A 128 -16.69 17.92 17.73
N VAL A 129 -16.17 19.16 17.71
CA VAL A 129 -14.73 19.42 17.78
C VAL A 129 -14.13 19.11 19.17
N GLY A 130 -14.93 19.17 20.25
CA GLY A 130 -14.47 19.06 21.65
C GLY A 130 -14.70 17.72 22.37
N ALA A 131 -15.22 16.69 21.71
CA ALA A 131 -15.65 15.47 22.40
C ALA A 131 -14.53 14.42 22.58
N THR A 132 -14.53 13.71 23.71
CA THR A 132 -13.68 12.52 23.95
C THR A 132 -14.09 11.39 23.03
N GLY A 133 -13.13 10.73 22.37
CA GLY A 133 -13.44 9.69 21.39
C GLY A 133 -14.03 8.43 22.01
N THR A 134 -15.06 7.85 21.36
CA THR A 134 -15.70 6.59 21.78
C THR A 134 -14.84 5.36 21.46
N LYS A 135 -14.94 4.33 22.31
CA LYS A 135 -14.36 3.00 22.03
C LYS A 135 -15.41 2.06 21.41
N MET A 136 -15.10 1.53 20.24
CA MET A 136 -15.88 0.52 19.54
C MET A 136 -15.11 -0.80 19.45
N ILE A 137 -15.73 -1.89 19.88
CA ILE A 137 -15.20 -3.25 19.77
C ILE A 137 -16.11 -4.06 18.86
N MET A 138 -15.53 -4.70 17.84
CA MET A 138 -16.24 -5.52 16.86
C MET A 138 -15.56 -6.88 16.74
N GLU A 139 -16.25 -7.95 17.10
CA GLU A 139 -15.76 -9.32 16.99
C GLU A 139 -16.68 -10.14 16.08
N GLU A 140 -16.13 -10.73 15.02
CA GLU A 140 -16.89 -11.52 14.05
C GLU A 140 -18.09 -10.78 13.43
N VAL A 141 -17.94 -9.47 13.22
CA VAL A 141 -18.96 -8.64 12.60
C VAL A 141 -18.88 -8.72 11.08
N ARG A 142 -20.03 -8.93 10.44
CA ARG A 142 -20.15 -8.96 8.98
C ARG A 142 -20.95 -7.75 8.51
N ILE A 143 -20.33 -6.90 7.70
CA ILE A 143 -20.95 -5.74 7.06
C ILE A 143 -21.05 -6.04 5.56
N SER A 144 -22.20 -5.77 4.93
CA SER A 144 -22.37 -5.92 3.49
C SER A 144 -23.38 -4.93 2.90
N ASN A 145 -23.34 -4.77 1.58
CA ASN A 145 -24.31 -3.98 0.82
C ASN A 145 -24.43 -2.51 1.27
N VAL A 146 -23.29 -1.87 1.55
CA VAL A 146 -23.20 -0.47 1.97
C VAL A 146 -22.24 0.32 1.08
N ALA A 147 -22.40 1.64 1.02
CA ALA A 147 -21.46 2.52 0.32
C ALA A 147 -20.17 2.64 1.13
N MET A 148 -20.30 2.77 2.45
CA MET A 148 -19.16 2.80 3.38
C MET A 148 -19.29 1.73 4.45
N GLY A 149 -18.24 0.94 4.67
CA GLY A 149 -18.26 -0.12 5.67
C GLY A 149 -18.28 0.42 7.09
N VAL A 150 -17.17 1.03 7.51
CA VAL A 150 -16.97 1.60 8.85
C VAL A 150 -16.40 3.00 8.75
N GLU A 151 -16.97 3.93 9.51
CA GLU A 151 -16.47 5.29 9.67
C GLU A 151 -16.15 5.56 11.14
N VAL A 152 -14.96 6.10 11.40
CA VAL A 152 -14.53 6.49 12.75
C VAL A 152 -13.96 7.91 12.71
N THR A 153 -14.70 8.84 13.31
CA THR A 153 -14.29 10.23 13.47
C THR A 153 -13.98 10.48 14.94
N LYS A 154 -12.67 10.50 15.26
CA LYS A 154 -12.16 10.48 16.64
C LYS A 154 -12.58 9.22 17.42
N GLY A 155 -11.71 8.75 18.31
CA GLY A 155 -11.96 7.53 19.08
C GLY A 155 -11.20 6.31 18.57
N ILE A 156 -11.60 5.15 19.09
CA ILE A 156 -10.85 3.90 18.98
C ILE A 156 -11.74 2.82 18.40
N LEU A 157 -11.29 2.16 17.34
CA LEU A 157 -11.90 0.96 16.78
C LEU A 157 -10.99 -0.25 17.00
N ALA A 158 -11.49 -1.30 17.63
CA ALA A 158 -10.86 -2.61 17.64
C ALA A 158 -11.78 -3.59 16.91
N MET A 159 -11.32 -4.13 15.78
CA MET A 159 -12.06 -5.11 14.99
C MET A 159 -11.26 -6.40 14.86
N LYS A 160 -11.84 -7.52 15.26
CA LYS A 160 -11.23 -8.86 15.21
C LYS A 160 -12.15 -9.82 14.44
N GLY A 161 -11.61 -10.43 13.39
CA GLY A 161 -12.36 -11.33 12.52
C GLY A 161 -13.51 -10.64 11.77
N GLY A 162 -14.37 -11.43 11.15
CA GLY A 162 -15.46 -10.91 10.32
C GLY A 162 -15.02 -10.28 8.99
N SER A 163 -15.93 -9.52 8.38
CA SER A 163 -15.75 -9.01 7.02
C SER A 163 -16.49 -7.71 6.76
N ILE A 164 -15.93 -6.86 5.91
CA ILE A 164 -16.54 -5.63 5.42
C ILE A 164 -16.67 -5.71 3.90
N GLY A 165 -17.89 -5.86 3.40
CA GLY A 165 -18.25 -5.71 2.00
C GLY A 165 -18.85 -4.32 1.74
N PHE A 166 -18.28 -3.58 0.79
CA PHE A 166 -18.76 -2.26 0.42
C PHE A 166 -18.73 -2.08 -1.11
N MET A 167 -19.43 -1.06 -1.62
CA MET A 167 -19.51 -0.75 -3.06
C MET A 167 -19.30 0.75 -3.37
N GLY A 168 -19.14 1.60 -2.34
CA GLY A 168 -18.96 3.04 -2.49
C GLY A 168 -17.53 3.50 -2.20
N GLU A 169 -17.40 4.55 -1.41
CA GLU A 169 -16.13 5.26 -1.22
C GLU A 169 -15.10 4.44 -0.43
N TYR A 170 -15.46 3.96 0.78
CA TYR A 170 -14.48 3.38 1.70
C TYR A 170 -14.95 2.10 2.38
N GLY A 171 -14.08 1.11 2.48
CA GLY A 171 -14.27 -0.02 3.39
C GLY A 171 -14.19 0.44 4.84
N VAL A 172 -13.06 1.08 5.19
CA VAL A 172 -12.84 1.70 6.50
C VAL A 172 -12.30 3.12 6.30
N SER A 173 -12.97 4.11 6.91
CA SER A 173 -12.55 5.50 6.92
C SER A 173 -12.24 5.95 8.35
N LEU A 174 -11.02 6.46 8.56
CA LEU A 174 -10.50 6.89 9.86
C LEU A 174 -10.09 8.35 9.78
N THR A 175 -10.68 9.19 10.62
CA THR A 175 -10.31 10.62 10.73
C THR A 175 -9.91 10.94 12.16
N LYS A 176 -8.63 11.28 12.37
CA LYS A 176 -8.04 11.61 13.67
C LYS A 176 -8.35 10.54 14.74
N SER A 177 -8.31 9.27 14.34
CA SER A 177 -8.73 8.13 15.15
C SER A 177 -7.66 7.04 15.20
N THR A 178 -7.83 6.10 16.13
CA THR A 178 -6.98 4.93 16.27
C THR A 178 -7.77 3.68 15.91
N ALA A 179 -7.20 2.80 15.09
CA ALA A 179 -7.83 1.52 14.77
C ALA A 179 -6.86 0.35 14.86
N ALA A 180 -7.34 -0.79 15.34
CA ALA A 180 -6.69 -2.08 15.26
C ALA A 180 -7.61 -3.05 14.49
N LEU A 181 -7.14 -3.52 13.33
CA LEU A 181 -7.86 -4.41 12.43
C LEU A 181 -7.12 -5.75 12.40
N MET A 182 -7.74 -6.82 12.92
CA MET A 182 -7.08 -8.09 13.18
C MET A 182 -7.81 -9.25 12.51
N GLY A 183 -7.21 -9.86 11.49
CA GLY A 183 -7.76 -11.03 10.81
C GLY A 183 -9.06 -10.74 10.03
N ILE A 184 -9.26 -9.50 9.60
CA ILE A 184 -10.49 -9.08 8.91
C ILE A 184 -10.31 -9.11 7.39
N THR A 185 -11.40 -9.30 6.66
CA THR A 185 -11.41 -9.13 5.20
C THR A 185 -12.23 -7.90 4.80
N ILE A 186 -11.61 -6.99 4.05
CA ILE A 186 -12.24 -5.81 3.44
C ILE A 186 -12.35 -6.05 1.93
N LYS A 187 -13.57 -6.01 1.41
CA LYS A 187 -13.89 -6.37 0.02
C LYS A 187 -14.70 -5.27 -0.65
N GLY A 188 -14.14 -4.66 -1.70
CA GLY A 188 -14.83 -3.62 -2.49
C GLY A 188 -15.81 -4.14 -3.53
N ASN A 189 -15.95 -5.45 -3.69
CA ASN A 189 -16.87 -6.08 -4.66
C ASN A 189 -16.71 -5.53 -6.10
N ASN A 190 -15.48 -5.16 -6.48
CA ASN A 190 -15.09 -4.57 -7.76
C ASN A 190 -15.67 -3.18 -8.07
N GLN A 191 -16.41 -2.57 -7.13
CA GLN A 191 -16.98 -1.22 -7.26
C GLN A 191 -16.36 -0.25 -6.24
N GLY A 192 -16.01 -0.75 -5.06
CA GLY A 192 -15.44 0.00 -3.96
C GLY A 192 -14.18 0.74 -4.36
N LYS A 193 -14.14 2.04 -4.05
CA LYS A 193 -13.03 2.90 -4.45
C LYS A 193 -11.79 2.63 -3.61
N GLU A 194 -11.91 2.58 -2.29
CA GLU A 194 -10.74 2.47 -1.42
C GLU A 194 -10.97 1.55 -0.23
N GLY A 195 -10.03 0.63 0.02
CA GLY A 195 -10.14 -0.31 1.14
C GLY A 195 -10.07 0.41 2.49
N VAL A 196 -8.98 1.13 2.74
CA VAL A 196 -8.75 1.86 3.99
C VAL A 196 -8.26 3.28 3.71
N LYS A 197 -8.98 4.29 4.23
CA LYS A 197 -8.54 5.69 4.24
C LYS A 197 -8.21 6.11 5.67
N LEU A 198 -6.98 6.56 5.90
CA LEU A 198 -6.55 7.19 7.15
C LEU A 198 -6.21 8.65 6.91
N ASN A 199 -6.87 9.55 7.63
CA ASN A 199 -6.57 10.99 7.67
C ASN A 199 -6.33 11.44 9.12
N GLY A 200 -5.08 11.38 9.55
CA GLY A 200 -4.67 11.63 10.92
C GLY A 200 -4.96 10.45 11.86
N GLY A 201 -4.08 10.24 12.83
CA GLY A 201 -4.18 9.15 13.80
C GLY A 201 -3.33 7.93 13.39
N MET A 202 -3.75 6.73 13.80
CA MET A 202 -2.96 5.51 13.66
C MET A 202 -3.84 4.31 13.31
N VAL A 203 -3.35 3.45 12.41
CA VAL A 203 -3.96 2.17 12.13
C VAL A 203 -2.96 1.02 12.20
N ASP A 204 -3.31 0.02 13.01
CA ASP A 204 -2.64 -1.25 13.09
C ASP A 204 -3.44 -2.30 12.32
N LEU A 205 -2.78 -3.00 11.40
CA LEU A 205 -3.37 -4.09 10.64
C LEU A 205 -2.56 -5.36 10.90
N TYR A 206 -3.24 -6.41 11.36
CA TYR A 206 -2.65 -7.72 11.56
C TYR A 206 -3.44 -8.76 10.77
N LYS A 207 -2.80 -9.44 9.79
CA LYS A 207 -3.48 -10.43 8.92
C LYS A 207 -4.76 -9.88 8.25
N THR A 208 -4.79 -8.58 7.96
CA THR A 208 -5.93 -7.94 7.30
C THR A 208 -5.79 -8.07 5.80
N ASN A 209 -6.86 -8.50 5.14
CA ASN A 209 -6.89 -8.71 3.69
C ASN A 209 -7.80 -7.67 3.03
N ILE A 210 -7.26 -6.89 2.10
CA ILE A 210 -7.98 -5.90 1.30
C ILE A 210 -8.00 -6.39 -0.14
N ARG A 211 -9.18 -6.45 -0.77
CA ARG A 211 -9.30 -6.94 -2.15
C ARG A 211 -10.46 -6.31 -2.91
N GLU A 212 -10.38 -6.38 -4.24
CA GLU A 212 -11.44 -5.95 -5.16
C GLU A 212 -11.79 -4.46 -4.99
N VAL A 213 -10.76 -3.64 -4.76
CA VAL A 213 -10.84 -2.18 -4.57
C VAL A 213 -10.01 -1.45 -5.62
N GLN A 214 -10.35 -0.22 -5.96
CA GLN A 214 -9.54 0.59 -6.88
C GLN A 214 -8.20 1.00 -6.25
N LYS A 215 -8.22 1.39 -4.97
CA LYS A 215 -7.05 1.69 -4.15
C LYS A 215 -7.06 0.80 -2.92
N GLY A 216 -5.91 0.23 -2.56
CA GLY A 216 -5.78 -0.57 -1.35
C GLY A 216 -5.96 0.28 -0.09
N MET A 217 -5.02 1.20 0.14
CA MET A 217 -4.99 2.05 1.32
C MET A 217 -4.35 3.41 1.03
N SER A 218 -4.97 4.50 1.49
CA SER A 218 -4.35 5.84 1.51
C SER A 218 -4.17 6.34 2.94
N VAL A 219 -2.97 6.84 3.24
CA VAL A 219 -2.61 7.35 4.57
C VAL A 219 -2.07 8.76 4.46
N GLU A 220 -2.79 9.67 5.10
CA GLU A 220 -2.53 11.10 5.13
C GLU A 220 -2.37 11.57 6.57
N ASN A 221 -1.27 12.29 6.90
CA ASN A 221 -1.00 12.82 8.24
C ASN A 221 -1.04 11.77 9.37
N GLY A 222 -0.82 10.49 9.06
CA GLY A 222 -1.03 9.38 9.98
C GLY A 222 0.13 8.37 10.03
N VAL A 223 -0.04 7.39 10.90
CA VAL A 223 0.90 6.27 11.06
C VAL A 223 0.20 4.96 10.73
N VAL A 224 0.82 4.14 9.88
CA VAL A 224 0.33 2.79 9.60
C VAL A 224 1.36 1.73 10.00
N ARG A 225 0.89 0.69 10.69
CA ARG A 225 1.68 -0.52 10.95
C ARG A 225 0.92 -1.72 10.43
N MET A 226 1.48 -2.41 9.44
CA MET A 226 0.85 -3.58 8.85
C MET A 226 1.77 -4.80 9.00
N PHE A 227 1.23 -5.84 9.61
CA PHE A 227 1.91 -7.09 9.89
C PHE A 227 1.11 -8.24 9.26
N GLU A 228 1.71 -8.91 8.29
CA GLU A 228 1.06 -9.95 7.49
C GLU A 228 -0.15 -9.42 6.71
N GLY A 229 -0.90 -10.32 6.06
CA GLY A 229 -2.07 -9.97 5.25
C GLY A 229 -1.72 -9.55 3.82
N GLU A 230 -2.74 -9.13 3.09
CA GLU A 230 -2.62 -8.82 1.67
C GLU A 230 -3.42 -7.59 1.25
N ILE A 231 -2.92 -6.91 0.23
CA ILE A 231 -3.59 -5.80 -0.44
C ILE A 231 -3.63 -6.10 -1.94
N GLY A 232 -4.81 -6.48 -2.43
CA GLY A 232 -5.15 -6.57 -3.85
C GLY A 232 -5.89 -5.30 -4.29
N PHE A 233 -5.40 -4.66 -5.35
CA PHE A 233 -6.01 -3.45 -5.90
C PHE A 233 -6.12 -3.51 -7.42
N MET A 234 -7.07 -2.74 -7.98
CA MET A 234 -7.42 -2.77 -9.40
C MET A 234 -7.12 -1.46 -10.14
N GLY A 235 -6.88 -0.39 -9.41
CA GLY A 235 -6.67 0.96 -9.96
C GLY A 235 -5.28 1.50 -9.64
N ASN A 236 -5.23 2.63 -8.95
CA ASN A 236 -4.03 3.48 -8.91
C ASN A 236 -2.90 2.90 -8.07
N TYR A 237 -3.18 2.45 -6.85
CA TYR A 237 -2.12 1.97 -5.95
C TYR A 237 -2.59 0.99 -4.89
N GLY A 238 -1.64 0.18 -4.42
CA GLY A 238 -1.79 -0.65 -3.23
C GLY A 238 -1.76 0.20 -1.96
N ILE A 239 -0.66 0.93 -1.73
CA ILE A 239 -0.50 1.84 -0.58
C ILE A 239 -0.02 3.22 -1.04
N GLY A 240 -0.80 4.25 -0.76
CA GLY A 240 -0.44 5.65 -1.02
C GLY A 240 -0.18 6.42 0.29
N LEU A 241 0.97 7.08 0.38
CA LEU A 241 1.42 7.79 1.58
C LEU A 241 1.64 9.28 1.28
N SER A 242 1.10 10.16 2.14
CA SER A 242 1.33 11.60 2.12
C SER A 242 1.44 12.15 3.55
N LYS A 243 2.51 12.90 3.86
CA LYS A 243 2.76 13.45 5.20
C LYS A 243 2.66 12.41 6.33
N SER A 244 3.09 11.18 6.06
CA SER A 244 2.84 10.02 6.91
C SER A 244 4.09 9.16 7.11
N THR A 245 3.98 8.15 7.98
CA THR A 245 5.01 7.12 8.19
C THR A 245 4.37 5.73 8.13
N ALA A 246 5.13 4.74 7.69
CA ALA A 246 4.64 3.37 7.55
C ALA A 246 5.67 2.33 7.98
N ALA A 247 5.22 1.28 8.67
CA ALA A 247 5.99 0.08 8.92
C ALA A 247 5.22 -1.14 8.40
N LEU A 248 5.79 -1.83 7.41
CA LEU A 248 5.19 -2.99 6.75
C LEU A 248 6.07 -4.22 6.97
N LYS A 249 5.49 -5.32 7.42
CA LYS A 249 6.21 -6.59 7.62
C LYS A 249 5.40 -7.78 7.09
N ASN A 250 6.01 -8.63 6.27
CA ASN A 250 5.39 -9.84 5.71
C ASN A 250 4.10 -9.55 4.89
N VAL A 251 4.03 -8.40 4.23
CA VAL A 251 2.82 -7.97 3.50
C VAL A 251 2.92 -8.37 2.03
N ARG A 252 1.82 -8.86 1.45
CA ARG A 252 1.70 -9.07 0.00
C ARG A 252 0.88 -7.96 -0.64
N ILE A 253 1.41 -7.35 -1.70
CA ILE A 253 0.71 -6.33 -2.48
C ILE A 253 0.61 -6.80 -3.93
N THR A 254 -0.60 -6.86 -4.46
CA THR A 254 -0.86 -7.36 -5.82
C THR A 254 -1.69 -6.34 -6.60
N GLY A 255 -1.15 -5.88 -7.73
CA GLY A 255 -1.82 -4.92 -8.59
C GLY A 255 -2.57 -5.51 -9.79
N PRO A 256 -3.05 -4.64 -10.69
CA PRO A 256 -3.89 -4.99 -11.82
C PRO A 256 -3.13 -5.38 -13.11
N SER A 257 -1.87 -5.85 -13.03
CA SER A 257 -0.95 -6.14 -14.15
C SER A 257 0.07 -5.04 -14.44
N ASN A 258 0.11 -4.44 -15.63
CA ASN A 258 1.14 -3.48 -16.04
C ASN A 258 0.80 -2.02 -15.72
N LYS A 259 -0.23 -1.79 -14.90
CA LYS A 259 -0.68 -0.47 -14.43
C LYS A 259 -0.66 -0.42 -12.91
N GLY A 260 -0.79 0.80 -12.39
CA GLY A 260 -0.82 1.07 -10.96
C GLY A 260 0.54 0.88 -10.27
N THR A 261 0.63 1.37 -9.04
CA THR A 261 1.86 1.34 -8.25
C THR A 261 1.67 0.54 -6.97
N GLY A 262 2.63 -0.31 -6.62
CA GLY A 262 2.58 -1.08 -5.37
C GLY A 262 2.53 -0.16 -4.15
N VAL A 263 3.58 0.64 -3.98
CA VAL A 263 3.66 1.65 -2.91
C VAL A 263 4.12 3.00 -3.45
N ILE A 264 3.41 4.08 -3.10
CA ILE A 264 3.74 5.46 -3.47
C ILE A 264 4.02 6.28 -2.21
N MET A 265 5.18 6.94 -2.17
CA MET A 265 5.58 7.91 -1.15
C MET A 265 5.63 9.31 -1.76
N GLN A 266 4.64 10.15 -1.43
CA GLN A 266 4.57 11.53 -1.92
C GLN A 266 5.45 12.48 -1.11
N ASN A 267 5.51 13.74 -1.54
CA ASN A 267 6.20 14.81 -0.81
C ASN A 267 5.69 14.93 0.63
N GLY A 268 6.61 15.11 1.58
CA GLY A 268 6.31 15.22 3.01
C GLY A 268 6.17 13.89 3.74
N VAL A 269 6.22 12.74 3.06
CA VAL A 269 6.36 11.44 3.74
C VAL A 269 7.65 11.41 4.54
N GLY A 270 7.57 10.90 5.77
CA GLY A 270 8.72 10.72 6.65
C GLY A 270 9.51 9.46 6.28
N ALA A 271 9.48 8.45 7.16
CA ALA A 271 10.13 7.17 6.92
C ALA A 271 9.12 6.05 6.60
N VAL A 272 9.48 5.20 5.66
CA VAL A 272 8.76 3.96 5.33
C VAL A 272 9.71 2.78 5.46
N MET A 273 9.35 1.86 6.35
CA MET A 273 10.10 0.63 6.60
C MET A 273 9.34 -0.56 6.03
N MET A 274 10.01 -1.37 5.22
CA MET A 274 9.45 -2.58 4.62
C MET A 274 10.36 -3.77 4.94
N LYS A 275 9.80 -4.79 5.58
CA LYS A 275 10.51 -6.04 5.89
C LYS A 275 9.76 -7.23 5.30
N GLU A 276 10.39 -7.98 4.40
CA GLU A 276 9.76 -9.12 3.73
C GLU A 276 8.42 -8.77 3.04
N VAL A 277 8.38 -7.61 2.37
CA VAL A 277 7.22 -7.18 1.59
C VAL A 277 7.36 -7.70 0.17
N ASN A 278 6.30 -8.30 -0.36
CA ASN A 278 6.26 -8.84 -1.72
C ASN A 278 5.26 -8.07 -2.56
N ILE A 279 5.74 -7.36 -3.59
CA ILE A 279 4.93 -6.61 -4.54
C ILE A 279 4.90 -7.38 -5.86
N SER A 280 3.74 -7.48 -6.51
CA SER A 280 3.63 -8.17 -7.81
C SER A 280 2.54 -7.58 -8.69
N LYS A 281 2.65 -7.82 -10.01
CA LYS A 281 1.64 -7.43 -11.01
C LYS A 281 1.30 -5.93 -10.97
N VAL A 282 2.33 -5.10 -10.96
CA VAL A 282 2.21 -3.63 -10.98
C VAL A 282 2.96 -3.03 -12.16
N GLY A 283 2.52 -1.83 -12.56
CA GLY A 283 3.25 -0.98 -13.49
C GLY A 283 4.56 -0.48 -12.86
N THR A 284 4.44 0.11 -11.67
CA THR A 284 5.58 0.52 -10.85
C THR A 284 5.58 -0.23 -9.52
N GLY A 285 6.72 -0.79 -9.12
CA GLY A 285 6.86 -1.46 -7.83
C GLY A 285 6.72 -0.48 -6.67
N VAL A 286 7.73 0.38 -6.51
CA VAL A 286 7.79 1.41 -5.48
C VAL A 286 8.19 2.75 -6.09
N GLU A 287 7.43 3.79 -5.76
CA GLU A 287 7.69 5.16 -6.20
C GLU A 287 7.92 6.08 -5.00
N VAL A 288 9.06 6.76 -4.96
CA VAL A 288 9.50 7.61 -3.84
C VAL A 288 9.81 9.02 -4.33
N MET A 289 8.86 9.94 -4.13
CA MET A 289 8.99 11.35 -4.46
C MET A 289 9.57 12.18 -3.29
N GLY A 290 9.55 11.64 -2.08
CA GLY A 290 10.11 12.27 -0.88
C GLY A 290 10.20 11.30 0.29
N GLY A 291 11.02 11.65 1.29
CA GLY A 291 11.21 10.85 2.50
C GLY A 291 12.33 9.80 2.39
N ILE A 292 12.31 8.86 3.34
CA ILE A 292 13.29 7.78 3.47
C ILE A 292 12.59 6.43 3.30
N LEU A 293 13.06 5.63 2.35
CA LEU A 293 12.64 4.23 2.17
C LEU A 293 13.73 3.28 2.71
N ALA A 294 13.37 2.42 3.65
CA ALA A 294 14.24 1.32 4.09
C ALA A 294 13.53 -0.02 3.83
N MET A 295 14.07 -0.83 2.92
CA MET A 295 13.52 -2.15 2.58
C MET A 295 14.54 -3.25 2.86
N LYS A 296 14.13 -4.27 3.62
CA LYS A 296 14.94 -5.45 3.94
C LYS A 296 14.20 -6.74 3.55
N GLY A 297 14.81 -7.53 2.67
CA GLY A 297 14.23 -8.76 2.13
C GLY A 297 13.01 -8.49 1.24
N GLY A 298 12.22 -9.55 0.97
CA GLY A 298 11.08 -9.48 0.07
C GLY A 298 11.42 -9.29 -1.41
N SER A 299 10.39 -9.01 -2.21
CA SER A 299 10.51 -8.86 -3.67
C SER A 299 9.63 -7.74 -4.23
N ILE A 300 10.09 -7.17 -5.34
CA ILE A 300 9.39 -6.17 -6.14
C ILE A 300 9.28 -6.73 -7.57
N GLY A 301 8.19 -7.43 -7.83
CA GLY A 301 7.80 -7.88 -9.16
C GLY A 301 6.98 -6.81 -9.88
N PHE A 302 7.45 -6.37 -11.04
CA PHE A 302 6.75 -5.38 -11.87
C PHE A 302 6.70 -5.84 -13.33
N ILE A 303 5.78 -5.26 -14.10
CA ILE A 303 5.50 -5.62 -15.51
C ILE A 303 5.59 -4.36 -16.40
N GLY A 304 5.39 -3.17 -15.81
CA GLY A 304 5.42 -1.88 -16.50
C GLY A 304 6.79 -1.19 -16.46
N GLU A 305 6.80 0.07 -16.04
CA GLU A 305 7.93 0.98 -16.25
C GLU A 305 9.08 0.74 -15.27
N TYR A 306 8.82 0.72 -13.97
CA TYR A 306 9.89 0.75 -12.96
C TYR A 306 9.70 -0.29 -11.85
N GLY A 307 10.78 -0.96 -11.45
CA GLY A 307 10.81 -1.67 -10.17
C GLY A 307 10.79 -0.66 -9.02
N VAL A 308 11.79 0.22 -8.99
CA VAL A 308 11.89 1.32 -8.03
C VAL A 308 12.17 2.63 -8.75
N SER A 309 11.41 3.67 -8.45
CA SER A 309 11.62 5.03 -8.96
C SER A 309 11.81 6.00 -7.81
N LEU A 310 12.90 6.77 -7.82
CA LEU A 310 13.25 7.75 -6.80
C LEU A 310 13.45 9.13 -7.40
N THR A 311 12.88 10.15 -6.77
CA THR A 311 13.10 11.56 -7.10
C THR A 311 13.47 12.32 -5.83
N LYS A 312 14.69 12.87 -5.78
CA LYS A 312 15.21 13.69 -4.67
C LYS A 312 14.98 13.08 -3.28
N SER A 313 15.14 11.77 -3.16
CA SER A 313 14.82 10.99 -1.95
C SER A 313 15.95 10.06 -1.54
N THR A 314 15.85 9.47 -0.34
CA THR A 314 16.85 8.52 0.18
C THR A 314 16.26 7.13 0.27
N ALA A 315 16.99 6.12 -0.20
CA ALA A 315 16.60 4.73 -0.03
C ALA A 315 17.74 3.80 0.36
N ALA A 316 17.41 2.75 1.11
CA ALA A 316 18.28 1.61 1.38
C ALA A 316 17.52 0.31 1.08
N LEU A 317 18.03 -0.48 0.14
CA LEU A 317 17.49 -1.80 -0.20
C LEU A 317 18.50 -2.88 0.20
N ILE A 318 18.11 -3.79 1.09
CA ILE A 318 18.97 -4.81 1.68
C ILE A 318 18.40 -6.20 1.39
N GLY A 319 19.06 -6.96 0.52
CA GLY A 319 18.64 -8.32 0.15
C GLY A 319 17.32 -8.37 -0.63
N VAL A 320 16.96 -7.28 -1.30
CA VAL A 320 15.70 -7.16 -2.06
C VAL A 320 15.86 -7.78 -3.45
N LYS A 321 14.84 -8.50 -3.93
CA LYS A 321 14.74 -8.94 -5.32
C LYS A 321 13.87 -7.98 -6.12
N ILE A 322 14.35 -7.48 -7.26
CA ILE A 322 13.61 -6.63 -8.19
C ILE A 322 13.50 -7.39 -9.51
N GLU A 323 12.28 -7.75 -9.90
CA GLU A 323 12.03 -8.70 -10.98
C GLU A 323 11.09 -8.08 -12.02
N GLY A 324 11.60 -7.87 -13.24
CA GLY A 324 10.87 -7.25 -14.35
C GLY A 324 9.85 -8.17 -15.04
N ASN A 325 9.74 -9.45 -14.62
CA ASN A 325 8.79 -10.42 -15.18
C ASN A 325 8.77 -10.43 -16.73
N ARG A 326 9.95 -10.33 -17.35
CA ARG A 326 10.21 -10.31 -18.80
C ARG A 326 9.84 -9.02 -19.54
N THR A 327 8.84 -8.25 -19.13
CA THR A 327 8.41 -7.03 -19.86
C THR A 327 8.79 -5.73 -19.18
N GLY A 328 9.16 -5.80 -17.91
CA GLY A 328 9.56 -4.66 -17.08
C GLY A 328 10.67 -3.86 -17.73
N LYS A 329 10.44 -2.56 -17.85
CA LYS A 329 11.35 -1.68 -18.59
C LYS A 329 12.63 -1.41 -17.82
N GLU A 330 12.54 -1.05 -16.55
CA GLU A 330 13.70 -0.61 -15.81
C GLU A 330 13.68 -1.03 -14.35
N GLY A 331 14.77 -1.62 -13.86
CA GLY A 331 14.88 -2.04 -12.48
C GLY A 331 14.80 -0.86 -11.51
N ILE A 332 15.75 0.06 -11.62
CA ILE A 332 15.83 1.24 -10.74
C ILE A 332 16.04 2.52 -11.55
N LYS A 333 15.20 3.53 -11.29
CA LYS A 333 15.38 4.89 -11.78
C LYS A 333 15.68 5.83 -10.62
N LEU A 334 16.78 6.58 -10.70
CA LEU A 334 17.17 7.61 -9.76
C LEU A 334 17.27 8.98 -10.44
N ASN A 335 16.47 9.92 -9.95
CA ASN A 335 16.48 11.32 -10.38
C ASN A 335 16.71 12.25 -9.18
N GLY A 336 17.95 12.24 -8.70
CA GLY A 336 18.40 12.97 -7.51
C GLY A 336 18.19 12.18 -6.22
N GLY A 337 19.02 12.48 -5.22
CA GLY A 337 19.04 11.78 -3.93
C GLY A 337 20.10 10.69 -3.84
N ILE A 338 19.90 9.73 -2.93
CA ILE A 338 20.87 8.67 -2.63
C ILE A 338 20.15 7.34 -2.52
N ILE A 339 20.70 6.29 -3.13
CA ILE A 339 20.27 4.91 -2.88
C ILE A 339 21.44 4.00 -2.54
N ASP A 340 21.27 3.28 -1.44
CA ASP A 340 22.16 2.21 -1.00
C ASP A 340 21.55 0.85 -1.31
N LEU A 341 22.33 -0.01 -1.95
CA LEU A 341 21.94 -1.33 -2.37
C LEU A 341 22.90 -2.35 -1.74
N PHE A 342 22.40 -3.21 -0.87
CA PHE A 342 23.19 -4.26 -0.23
C PHE A 342 22.65 -5.62 -0.63
N ARG A 343 23.39 -6.37 -1.45
CA ARG A 343 22.96 -7.68 -1.97
C ARG A 343 21.59 -7.65 -2.66
N THR A 344 21.25 -6.53 -3.28
CA THR A 344 20.03 -6.36 -4.07
C THR A 344 20.21 -7.04 -5.42
N ASN A 345 19.18 -7.76 -5.88
CA ASN A 345 19.23 -8.50 -7.14
C ASN A 345 18.19 -7.94 -8.10
N ILE A 346 18.64 -7.35 -9.21
CA ILE A 346 17.79 -6.87 -10.30
C ILE A 346 17.85 -7.92 -11.41
N ARG A 347 16.71 -8.44 -11.86
CA ARG A 347 16.65 -9.47 -12.91
C ARG A 347 15.46 -9.29 -13.84
N ASP A 348 15.57 -9.88 -15.03
CA ASP A 348 14.52 -9.91 -16.06
C ASP A 348 14.00 -8.53 -16.51
N VAL A 349 14.87 -7.51 -16.46
CA VAL A 349 14.55 -6.14 -16.87
C VAL A 349 15.16 -5.78 -18.21
N HIS A 350 14.55 -4.84 -18.93
CA HIS A 350 15.16 -4.30 -20.14
C HIS A 350 16.39 -3.43 -19.81
N LYS A 351 16.28 -2.54 -18.81
CA LYS A 351 17.38 -1.72 -18.30
C LYS A 351 17.61 -2.02 -16.82
N GLY A 352 18.87 -2.13 -16.39
CA GLY A 352 19.18 -2.37 -14.97
C GLY A 352 18.88 -1.13 -14.12
N MET A 353 19.71 -0.10 -14.23
CA MET A 353 19.57 1.16 -13.49
C MET A 353 19.85 2.40 -14.35
N THR A 354 19.03 3.44 -14.22
CA THR A 354 19.31 4.79 -14.76
C THR A 354 19.50 5.79 -13.63
N ILE A 355 20.59 6.54 -13.70
CA ILE A 355 20.95 7.58 -12.73
C ILE A 355 21.09 8.89 -13.51
N THR A 356 20.01 9.67 -13.53
CA THR A 356 20.02 10.99 -14.17
C THR A 356 20.76 12.01 -13.31
N GLU A 357 20.59 11.91 -11.99
CA GLU A 357 21.28 12.70 -10.98
C GLU A 357 21.28 11.91 -9.67
N GLY A 358 22.26 12.15 -8.79
CA GLY A 358 22.31 11.55 -7.45
C GLY A 358 23.46 10.57 -7.26
N ILE A 359 23.37 9.78 -6.19
CA ILE A 359 24.41 8.84 -5.79
C ILE A 359 23.82 7.43 -5.63
N VAL A 360 24.46 6.45 -6.26
CA VAL A 360 24.20 5.03 -6.03
C VAL A 360 25.41 4.38 -5.38
N ARG A 361 25.19 3.59 -4.33
CA ARG A 361 26.21 2.72 -3.74
C ARG A 361 25.68 1.30 -3.69
N MET A 362 26.32 0.39 -4.43
CA MET A 362 25.93 -1.01 -4.50
C MET A 362 27.04 -1.93 -4.01
N PHE A 363 26.74 -2.72 -2.98
CA PHE A 363 27.64 -3.67 -2.35
C PHE A 363 27.08 -5.09 -2.45
N GLY A 364 27.69 -5.90 -3.31
CA GLY A 364 27.19 -7.23 -3.63
C GLY A 364 25.91 -7.22 -4.46
N GLY A 365 25.39 -8.42 -4.75
CA GLY A 365 24.15 -8.58 -5.51
C GLY A 365 24.38 -8.66 -7.01
N GLU A 366 23.29 -8.50 -7.76
CA GLU A 366 23.27 -8.79 -9.20
C GLU A 366 22.48 -7.76 -10.00
N ILE A 367 22.94 -7.50 -11.23
CA ILE A 367 22.21 -6.72 -12.24
C ILE A 367 22.12 -7.55 -13.53
N GLY A 368 20.96 -8.19 -13.73
CA GLY A 368 20.60 -8.90 -14.94
C GLY A 368 19.72 -8.05 -15.85
N PHE A 369 20.12 -7.86 -17.11
CA PHE A 369 19.37 -7.06 -18.09
C PHE A 369 19.47 -7.63 -19.50
N LYS A 370 18.54 -7.24 -20.38
CA LYS A 370 18.51 -7.68 -21.79
C LYS A 370 18.47 -6.57 -22.82
N GLY A 371 18.24 -5.33 -22.40
CA GLY A 371 18.08 -4.17 -23.27
C GLY A 371 19.34 -3.32 -23.34
N ASN A 372 19.17 -2.01 -23.29
CA ASN A 372 20.21 -1.06 -23.70
C ASN A 372 21.37 -0.95 -22.71
N TYR A 373 21.11 -1.06 -21.42
CA TYR A 373 22.18 -0.94 -20.43
C TYR A 373 21.90 -1.59 -19.07
N GLY A 374 22.98 -1.99 -18.41
CA GLY A 374 22.98 -2.44 -17.02
C GLY A 374 22.96 -1.26 -16.06
N VAL A 375 23.91 -0.33 -16.20
CA VAL A 375 23.99 0.91 -15.44
C VAL A 375 24.20 2.08 -16.38
N TYR A 376 23.34 3.09 -16.30
CA TYR A 376 23.49 4.37 -16.99
C TYR A 376 23.69 5.50 -15.99
N LEU A 377 24.77 6.27 -16.13
CA LEU A 377 25.05 7.46 -15.35
C LEU A 377 25.15 8.70 -16.25
N ASP A 378 24.30 9.69 -15.98
CA ASP A 378 24.34 11.00 -16.63
C ASP A 378 25.10 12.03 -15.77
N LYS A 379 24.71 12.15 -14.50
CA LYS A 379 25.33 13.06 -13.51
C LYS A 379 25.35 12.41 -12.12
N GLY A 380 26.30 12.86 -11.29
CA GLY A 380 26.48 12.37 -9.93
C GLY A 380 27.52 11.26 -9.83
N GLY A 381 27.24 10.21 -9.05
CA GLY A 381 28.20 9.15 -8.81
C GLY A 381 27.58 7.76 -8.64
N ALA A 382 28.28 6.73 -9.09
CA ALA A 382 27.95 5.34 -8.79
C ALA A 382 29.18 4.61 -8.26
N ALA A 383 29.05 4.01 -7.09
CA ALA A 383 30.05 3.10 -6.52
C ALA A 383 29.49 1.67 -6.56
N LEU A 384 30.15 0.78 -7.27
CA LEU A 384 29.80 -0.63 -7.39
C LEU A 384 30.95 -1.45 -6.78
N LYS A 385 30.64 -2.37 -5.86
CA LYS A 385 31.63 -3.26 -5.25
C LYS A 385 31.10 -4.68 -5.16
N ASN A 386 31.87 -5.66 -5.65
CA ASN A 386 31.51 -7.08 -5.62
C ASN A 386 30.17 -7.42 -6.32
N VAL A 387 29.82 -6.70 -7.39
CA VAL A 387 28.55 -6.88 -8.13
C VAL A 387 28.76 -7.81 -9.32
N ARG A 388 27.81 -8.73 -9.55
CA ARG A 388 27.75 -9.50 -10.80
C ARG A 388 26.76 -8.86 -11.76
N MET A 389 27.17 -8.64 -12.99
CA MET A 389 26.30 -8.12 -14.04
C MET A 389 26.16 -9.17 -15.14
N THR A 390 24.93 -9.43 -15.58
CA THR A 390 24.64 -10.45 -16.59
C THR A 390 23.79 -9.87 -17.70
N TYR A 391 24.28 -9.99 -18.93
CA TYR A 391 23.55 -9.63 -20.13
C TYR A 391 23.06 -10.88 -20.85
N THR A 392 21.76 -10.90 -21.13
CA THR A 392 21.11 -12.02 -21.85
C THR A 392 20.42 -11.56 -23.14
N GLY A 393 20.66 -10.31 -23.55
CA GLY A 393 20.08 -9.77 -24.78
C GLY A 393 20.87 -10.11 -26.03
N ASN A 394 20.43 -9.60 -27.17
CA ASN A 394 21.02 -9.84 -28.49
C ASN A 394 21.65 -8.59 -29.13
N ASN A 395 21.62 -7.44 -28.44
CA ASN A 395 22.17 -6.20 -28.96
C ASN A 395 23.68 -6.14 -28.68
N LYS A 396 24.48 -6.12 -29.75
CA LYS A 396 25.95 -5.99 -29.71
C LYS A 396 26.44 -4.69 -29.06
N THR A 397 25.62 -3.64 -29.04
CA THR A 397 25.97 -2.31 -28.51
C THR A 397 25.33 -1.99 -27.17
N ALA A 398 24.68 -2.96 -26.52
CA ALA A 398 24.13 -2.77 -25.18
C ALA A 398 25.25 -2.62 -24.15
N ASP A 399 25.23 -1.55 -23.37
CA ASP A 399 26.32 -1.20 -22.45
C ASP A 399 26.11 -1.84 -21.07
N PHE A 400 27.06 -2.62 -20.54
CA PHE A 400 26.96 -2.98 -19.11
C PHE A 400 27.04 -1.74 -18.23
N ILE A 401 28.02 -0.87 -18.49
CA ILE A 401 28.17 0.43 -17.81
C ILE A 401 28.29 1.53 -18.86
N LYS A 402 27.32 2.46 -18.88
CA LYS A 402 27.30 3.65 -19.75
C LYS A 402 27.41 4.91 -18.91
N VAL A 403 28.43 5.73 -19.18
CA VAL A 403 28.72 6.95 -18.41
C VAL A 403 28.85 8.13 -19.36
N ARG A 404 27.90 9.08 -19.31
CA ARG A 404 27.98 10.34 -20.08
C ARG A 404 28.53 11.49 -19.25
N GLY A 405 28.52 11.37 -17.93
CA GLY A 405 28.99 12.38 -17.00
C GLY A 405 29.04 11.82 -15.59
N GLY A 406 29.57 12.59 -14.64
CA GLY A 406 29.79 12.11 -13.27
C GLY A 406 30.96 11.12 -13.17
N THR A 407 30.91 10.25 -12.16
CA THR A 407 31.99 9.29 -11.89
C THR A 407 31.45 7.92 -11.47
N VAL A 408 31.93 6.86 -12.12
CA VAL A 408 31.70 5.48 -11.69
C VAL A 408 32.99 4.90 -11.12
N ILE A 409 32.90 4.30 -9.94
CA ILE A 409 33.95 3.46 -9.36
C ILE A 409 33.40 2.04 -9.27
N ALA A 410 34.08 1.10 -9.91
CA ALA A 410 33.70 -0.30 -9.97
C ALA A 410 34.87 -1.15 -9.48
N GLU A 411 34.68 -1.79 -8.33
CA GLU A 411 35.67 -2.64 -7.66
C GLU A 411 35.18 -4.09 -7.62
N ASP A 412 36.00 -5.03 -8.07
CA ASP A 412 35.71 -6.47 -8.08
C ASP A 412 34.38 -6.81 -8.75
N ILE A 413 34.15 -6.24 -9.94
CA ILE A 413 32.92 -6.45 -10.72
C ILE A 413 33.14 -7.57 -11.73
N ILE A 414 32.17 -8.48 -11.84
CA ILE A 414 32.16 -9.51 -12.88
C ILE A 414 31.05 -9.19 -13.87
N ILE A 415 31.42 -8.92 -15.12
CA ILE A 415 30.54 -8.67 -16.25
C ILE A 415 30.53 -9.91 -17.13
N THR A 416 29.36 -10.52 -17.32
CA THR A 416 29.19 -11.69 -18.16
C THR A 416 28.10 -11.47 -19.19
N SER A 417 28.42 -11.65 -20.46
CA SER A 417 27.41 -11.82 -21.51
C SER A 417 27.24 -13.30 -21.82
N THR A 418 26.00 -13.78 -21.86
CA THR A 418 25.71 -15.19 -22.19
C THR A 418 25.47 -15.41 -23.68
N THR A 419 25.63 -14.37 -24.50
CA THR A 419 25.26 -14.38 -25.93
C THR A 419 26.38 -13.86 -26.83
N ASP A 420 27.57 -13.61 -26.28
CA ASP A 420 28.68 -12.93 -26.96
C ASP A 420 28.35 -11.53 -27.50
N ASN A 421 27.23 -10.95 -27.05
CA ASN A 421 26.77 -9.60 -27.39
C ASN A 421 27.04 -8.61 -26.24
N GLY A 422 26.73 -7.35 -26.47
CA GLY A 422 26.92 -6.27 -25.51
C GLY A 422 28.34 -5.71 -25.49
N GLN A 423 28.44 -4.51 -24.98
CA GLN A 423 29.65 -3.75 -24.77
C GLN A 423 29.89 -3.59 -23.28
N GLY A 424 31.11 -3.87 -22.81
CA GLY A 424 31.46 -3.75 -21.39
C GLY A 424 31.23 -2.35 -20.83
N VAL A 425 32.07 -1.40 -21.22
CA VAL A 425 32.02 -0.02 -20.68
C VAL A 425 32.01 1.00 -21.82
N SER A 426 31.19 2.03 -21.68
CA SER A 426 31.12 3.16 -22.60
C SER A 426 31.19 4.47 -21.83
N VAL A 427 32.15 5.32 -22.16
CA VAL A 427 32.41 6.58 -21.47
C VAL A 427 32.43 7.72 -22.46
N THR A 428 31.56 8.69 -22.27
CA THR A 428 31.45 9.87 -23.13
C THR A 428 31.35 11.18 -22.36
N ASN A 429 31.49 12.32 -23.05
CA ASN A 429 31.09 13.66 -22.60
C ASN A 429 31.66 14.08 -21.22
N GLY A 430 32.92 13.76 -20.93
CA GLY A 430 33.61 14.08 -19.68
C GLY A 430 33.32 13.11 -18.52
N GLY A 431 32.59 12.02 -18.78
CA GLY A 431 32.41 10.92 -17.85
C GLY A 431 33.75 10.31 -17.41
N ARG A 432 33.79 9.82 -16.17
CA ARG A 432 34.99 9.18 -15.59
C ARG A 432 34.64 7.82 -15.02
N VAL A 433 35.46 6.82 -15.32
CA VAL A 433 35.31 5.47 -14.77
C VAL A 433 36.63 4.99 -14.17
N TRP A 434 36.57 4.43 -12.97
CA TRP A 434 37.68 3.70 -12.37
C TRP A 434 37.26 2.25 -12.16
N LEU A 435 37.91 1.34 -12.89
CA LEU A 435 37.76 -0.09 -12.78
C LEU A 435 38.93 -0.66 -11.96
N VAL A 436 38.63 -1.42 -10.91
CA VAL A 436 39.63 -2.11 -10.08
C VAL A 436 39.23 -3.58 -10.02
N GLY A 437 40.12 -4.49 -10.41
CA GLY A 437 39.86 -5.94 -10.38
C GLY A 437 38.61 -6.36 -11.15
N THR A 438 38.28 -5.67 -12.25
CA THR A 438 37.04 -5.88 -13.00
C THR A 438 37.24 -6.85 -14.16
N ASP A 439 36.42 -7.90 -14.24
CA ASP A 439 36.46 -8.91 -15.28
C ASP A 439 35.31 -8.76 -16.28
N LEU A 440 35.62 -8.63 -17.57
CA LEU A 440 34.66 -8.66 -18.67
C LEU A 440 34.78 -10.02 -19.37
N LYS A 441 33.70 -10.81 -19.37
CA LYS A 441 33.66 -12.17 -19.91
C LYS A 441 32.62 -12.29 -21.01
N GLY A 442 33.08 -12.64 -22.21
CA GLY A 442 32.22 -12.90 -23.37
C GLY A 442 31.54 -11.66 -23.95
N VAL A 443 32.09 -10.46 -23.75
CA VAL A 443 31.48 -9.25 -24.33
C VAL A 443 31.80 -9.13 -25.83
N HIS A 444 30.94 -8.48 -26.62
CA HIS A 444 31.26 -8.18 -28.01
C HIS A 444 32.37 -7.13 -28.11
N LYS A 445 32.23 -6.02 -27.38
CA LYS A 445 33.22 -4.95 -27.30
C LYS A 445 33.60 -4.73 -25.84
N GLY A 446 34.87 -4.47 -25.55
CA GLY A 446 35.32 -4.21 -24.18
C GLY A 446 34.95 -2.80 -23.72
N VAL A 447 35.89 -1.86 -23.84
CA VAL A 447 35.78 -0.48 -23.35
C VAL A 447 35.84 0.52 -24.50
N THR A 448 34.91 1.48 -24.54
CA THR A 448 34.90 2.60 -25.50
C THR A 448 34.95 3.93 -24.78
N ILE A 449 35.82 4.82 -25.24
CA ILE A 449 36.05 6.12 -24.62
C ILE A 449 36.02 7.19 -25.71
N THR A 450 35.09 8.14 -25.58
CA THR A 450 34.95 9.30 -26.47
C THR A 450 34.84 10.56 -25.62
N GLU A 451 35.90 11.35 -25.51
CA GLU A 451 35.91 12.56 -24.66
C GLU A 451 35.68 12.27 -23.16
N GLY A 452 36.08 11.10 -22.68
CA GLY A 452 36.01 10.70 -21.26
C GLY A 452 37.33 10.19 -20.72
N SER A 453 37.32 9.68 -19.49
CA SER A 453 38.48 9.01 -18.91
C SER A 453 38.13 7.66 -18.28
N VAL A 454 39.01 6.69 -18.48
CA VAL A 454 38.96 5.38 -17.83
C VAL A 454 40.31 5.10 -17.20
N ARG A 455 40.30 4.69 -15.93
CA ARG A 455 41.43 4.06 -15.25
C ARG A 455 41.06 2.61 -14.98
N MET A 456 41.93 1.67 -15.34
CA MET A 456 41.75 0.25 -15.04
C MET A 456 42.97 -0.29 -14.32
N GLU A 457 42.75 -0.98 -13.20
CA GLU A 457 43.80 -1.55 -12.35
C GLU A 457 43.47 -3.02 -12.04
N GLY A 458 44.20 -3.94 -12.67
CA GLY A 458 43.90 -5.37 -12.60
C GLY A 458 42.58 -5.76 -13.29
N GLY A 459 42.26 -7.06 -13.23
CA GLY A 459 41.14 -7.66 -13.95
C GLY A 459 41.48 -8.07 -15.39
N GLU A 460 40.45 -8.44 -16.15
CA GLU A 460 40.61 -9.00 -17.50
C GLU A 460 39.54 -8.46 -18.47
N ILE A 461 39.92 -8.23 -19.73
CA ILE A 461 38.97 -7.90 -20.81
C ILE A 461 38.97 -9.01 -21.86
N ASN A 462 37.98 -9.90 -21.77
CA ASN A 462 37.72 -10.92 -22.78
C ASN A 462 36.61 -10.46 -23.73
N PHE A 463 36.96 -10.26 -24.99
CA PHE A 463 36.04 -9.77 -26.02
C PHE A 463 36.04 -10.69 -27.27
N LYS A 464 34.93 -10.64 -28.03
CA LYS A 464 34.75 -11.43 -29.26
C LYS A 464 34.67 -10.60 -30.54
N GLY A 465 34.41 -9.31 -30.42
CA GLY A 465 34.25 -8.38 -31.54
C GLY A 465 35.53 -7.62 -31.87
N GLU A 466 35.34 -6.40 -32.37
CA GLU A 466 36.40 -5.61 -33.00
C GLU A 466 37.54 -5.21 -32.04
N TYR A 467 37.24 -4.93 -30.77
CA TYR A 467 38.22 -4.39 -29.85
C TYR A 467 37.93 -4.69 -28.38
N GLY A 468 39.02 -4.80 -27.61
CA GLY A 468 39.01 -4.79 -26.15
C GLY A 468 38.98 -3.38 -25.58
N VAL A 469 39.73 -2.44 -26.16
CA VAL A 469 39.71 -1.02 -25.76
C VAL A 469 39.78 -0.14 -27.01
N TYR A 470 38.89 0.84 -27.10
CA TYR A 470 38.88 1.85 -28.16
C TYR A 470 38.81 3.26 -27.56
N PHE A 471 39.75 4.11 -27.95
CA PHE A 471 39.87 5.48 -27.50
C PHE A 471 39.86 6.43 -28.69
N THR A 472 38.94 7.41 -28.68
CA THR A 472 38.90 8.47 -29.68
C THR A 472 38.74 9.84 -29.04
N ARG A 473 39.47 10.81 -29.59
CA ARG A 473 39.34 12.24 -29.29
C ARG A 473 38.69 12.88 -30.51
N HIS A 474 37.67 13.73 -30.34
CA HIS A 474 37.17 14.52 -31.47
C HIS A 474 38.34 15.27 -32.11
N LYS A 475 38.61 14.98 -33.39
CA LYS A 475 39.46 15.81 -34.23
C LYS A 475 38.67 17.11 -34.45
N TYR A 476 39.10 18.19 -33.82
CA TYR A 476 38.73 19.50 -34.33
C TYR A 476 39.36 19.58 -35.73
N ASN A 477 38.52 19.60 -36.77
CA ASN A 477 38.97 20.08 -38.08
C ASN A 477 39.27 21.58 -37.87
N ILE A 478 40.54 21.89 -37.70
CA ILE A 478 41.02 23.27 -37.84
C ILE A 478 41.01 23.50 -39.36
N THR A 479 39.94 24.11 -39.85
CA THR A 479 39.91 24.74 -41.18
C THR A 479 40.36 26.17 -41.07
#